data_AF-A0A7S1C5Q3-F1
#
_entry.id   AF-A0A7S1C5Q3-F1
#
_cell.length_a   1.000
_cell.length_b   1.000
_cell.length_c   1.000
_cell.angle_alpha   90.00
_cell.angle_beta   90.00
_cell.angle_gamma   90.00
#
_symmetry.space_group_name_H-M   'P 1'
#
loop_
_entity.id
_entity.type
_entity.pdbx_description
1 polymer ?
#
loop_
_entity_poly.entity_id
_entity_poly.type
_entity_poly.pdbx_seq_one_letter_code
_entity_poly.pdbx_strand_id
1 'polypeptide(L)'
;AAVGGAGGRASTMGGKNERFQEREKERDVRTSNIIAAKSVADAIRTSLGPRGMDKMIQAGKGEVIITNDGATILSHMQVFHPTAKMLVELSRSQDIEAGDGTTSVCVLAGSLLDQCGLLLAKGIHPTAITEAFGKCVTKAEEILESVAVPLRLDDRDSLIKAATTSLSSKVIAQHSDTLAPLAVDAVLGVTDTEVDTNVDLSKIKVVKALGGTTEDTELVRGLVFTKKASHVAGALTRVAGAKIGLIQFCLSAPKTDMENSVVVSEYSAMDRILREERKYILKMCKKIQKSGCNVLLIQKSILRDAVNDLSLHFLAKLKILVVKDIERDEIEFISQTLGCQPVAHVDSFTADKLGSADLVEETSVGPSTRVVKITGVANPGRTISMLVRGSNALVLDEAHRSLHDAL
;
A
#
# COMPACT_ATOMS: atom_id res chain seq x y z
N ALA A 1 -75.54 46.99 -20.89
CA ALA A 1 -74.98 48.34 -21.09
C ALA A 1 -73.45 48.22 -21.01
N ALA A 2 -72.75 48.70 -22.05
CA ALA A 2 -71.28 48.83 -22.25
C ALA A 2 -70.42 47.54 -22.12
N VAL A 3 -69.84 46.89 -23.15
CA VAL A 3 -69.02 47.30 -24.33
C VAL A 3 -67.70 47.96 -23.87
N GLY A 4 -66.58 47.23 -23.80
CA GLY A 4 -65.54 47.09 -24.86
C GLY A 4 -64.38 48.05 -24.54
N GLY A 5 -63.07 47.79 -24.66
CA GLY A 5 -62.26 46.75 -25.30
C GLY A 5 -61.00 47.45 -25.83
N ALA A 6 -59.80 47.07 -25.37
CA ALA A 6 -58.48 47.27 -26.01
C ALA A 6 -57.44 46.56 -25.12
N GLY A 7 -56.66 45.56 -25.52
CA GLY A 7 -56.04 45.37 -26.83
C GLY A 7 -54.57 45.77 -26.74
N GLY A 8 -53.72 44.89 -26.19
CA GLY A 8 -52.27 45.10 -26.10
C GLY A 8 -51.51 43.78 -25.96
N ARG A 9 -51.18 43.17 -27.10
CA ARG A 9 -50.29 42.01 -27.21
C ARG A 9 -48.90 42.37 -26.68
N ALA A 10 -48.49 41.77 -25.57
CA ALA A 10 -47.10 41.71 -25.13
C ALA A 10 -46.80 40.32 -24.56
N SER A 11 -46.82 39.31 -25.41
CA SER A 11 -46.23 38.01 -25.11
C SER A 11 -45.55 37.50 -26.37
N THR A 12 -44.38 36.85 -26.21
CA THR A 12 -43.50 36.19 -27.22
C THR A 12 -42.13 36.81 -27.55
N MET A 13 -41.51 37.61 -26.66
CA MET A 13 -40.07 37.95 -26.78
C MET A 13 -39.18 37.45 -25.61
N GLY A 14 -39.74 37.09 -24.45
CA GLY A 14 -38.94 36.68 -23.27
C GLY A 14 -38.25 35.30 -23.39
N GLY A 15 -38.97 34.28 -23.88
CA GLY A 15 -38.45 32.90 -23.88
C GLY A 15 -37.35 32.59 -24.90
N LYS A 16 -37.12 33.45 -25.90
CA LYS A 16 -36.00 33.30 -26.84
C LYS A 16 -34.69 33.83 -26.23
N ASN A 17 -34.75 34.90 -25.45
CA ASN A 17 -33.57 35.49 -24.82
C ASN A 17 -33.07 34.64 -23.65
N GLU A 18 -33.98 34.08 -22.85
CA GLU A 18 -33.64 33.15 -21.77
C GLU A 18 -33.01 31.85 -22.29
N ARG A 19 -33.57 31.22 -23.34
CA ARG A 19 -32.95 30.05 -23.99
C ARG A 19 -31.61 30.34 -24.65
N PHE A 20 -31.39 31.57 -25.11
CA PHE A 20 -30.10 31.97 -25.69
C PHE A 20 -29.04 32.13 -24.59
N GLN A 21 -29.41 32.75 -23.46
CA GLN A 21 -28.55 32.85 -22.28
C GLN A 21 -28.26 31.48 -21.63
N GLU A 22 -29.22 30.55 -21.63
CA GLU A 22 -28.98 29.16 -21.18
C GLU A 22 -27.97 28.45 -22.07
N ARG A 23 -28.08 28.58 -23.41
CA ARG A 23 -27.13 27.98 -24.36
C ARG A 23 -25.72 28.58 -24.27
N GLU A 24 -25.60 29.88 -24.03
CA GLU A 24 -24.30 30.51 -23.78
C GLU A 24 -23.69 30.04 -22.47
N LYS A 25 -24.47 29.98 -21.37
CA LYS A 25 -24.01 29.40 -20.10
C LYS A 25 -23.58 27.94 -20.24
N GLU A 26 -24.30 27.13 -21.00
CA GLU A 26 -23.91 25.73 -21.26
C GLU A 26 -22.59 25.63 -22.04
N ARG A 27 -22.38 26.49 -23.04
CA ARG A 27 -21.14 26.54 -23.81
C ARG A 27 -19.96 27.00 -22.95
N ASP A 28 -20.19 27.97 -22.07
CA ASP A 28 -19.18 28.49 -21.15
C ASP A 28 -18.80 27.44 -20.10
N VAL A 29 -19.76 26.69 -19.56
CA VAL A 29 -19.49 25.59 -18.62
C VAL A 29 -18.63 24.50 -19.27
N ARG A 30 -18.94 24.10 -20.51
CA ARG A 30 -18.12 23.09 -21.22
C ARG A 30 -16.70 23.58 -21.48
N THR A 31 -16.56 24.84 -21.87
CA THR A 31 -15.26 25.45 -22.11
C THR A 31 -14.45 25.54 -20.82
N SER A 32 -15.08 25.95 -19.70
CA SER A 32 -14.47 25.96 -18.37
C SER A 32 -14.00 24.57 -17.94
N ASN A 33 -14.83 23.55 -18.15
CA ASN A 33 -14.48 22.16 -17.81
C ASN A 33 -13.26 21.68 -18.60
N ILE A 34 -13.21 21.97 -19.91
CA ILE A 34 -12.08 21.60 -20.79
C ILE A 34 -10.81 22.32 -20.35
N ILE A 35 -10.88 23.62 -20.08
CA ILE A 35 -9.72 24.41 -19.64
C ILE A 35 -9.18 23.88 -18.30
N ALA A 36 -10.06 23.61 -17.33
CA ALA A 36 -9.66 23.07 -16.03
C ALA A 36 -8.98 21.69 -16.15
N ALA A 37 -9.57 20.77 -16.91
CA ALA A 37 -8.99 19.45 -17.15
C ALA A 37 -7.64 19.53 -17.88
N LYS A 38 -7.55 20.38 -18.92
CA LYS A 38 -6.32 20.62 -19.67
C LYS A 38 -5.21 21.18 -18.79
N SER A 39 -5.53 22.12 -17.91
CA SER A 39 -4.56 22.75 -17.02
C SER A 39 -3.90 21.73 -16.08
N VAL A 40 -4.68 20.77 -15.59
CA VAL A 40 -4.17 19.66 -14.78
C VAL A 40 -3.35 18.68 -15.61
N ALA A 41 -3.82 18.32 -16.81
CA ALA A 41 -3.06 17.47 -17.72
C ALA A 41 -1.71 18.09 -18.12
N ASP A 42 -1.67 19.40 -18.38
CA ASP A 42 -0.44 20.13 -18.74
C ASP A 42 0.57 20.18 -17.57
N ALA A 43 0.11 20.24 -16.32
CA ALA A 43 0.98 20.16 -15.15
C ALA A 43 1.69 18.79 -15.06
N ILE A 44 0.95 17.71 -15.31
CA ILE A 44 1.41 16.32 -15.23
C ILE A 44 2.21 15.91 -16.45
N ARG A 45 1.94 16.50 -17.61
CA ARG A 45 2.61 16.20 -18.90
C ARG A 45 4.13 16.23 -18.80
N THR A 46 4.68 17.08 -17.94
CA THR A 46 6.14 17.21 -17.75
C THR A 46 6.78 16.04 -17.01
N SER A 47 5.99 15.12 -16.45
CA SER A 47 6.44 13.87 -15.82
C SER A 47 6.28 12.66 -16.76
N LEU A 48 5.75 12.84 -17.98
CA LEU A 48 5.54 11.73 -18.91
C LEU A 48 6.84 11.28 -19.60
N GLY A 49 7.09 9.96 -19.56
CA GLY A 49 8.16 9.28 -20.31
C GLY A 49 9.51 9.22 -19.59
N PRO A 50 10.54 8.59 -20.20
CA PRO A 50 11.85 8.35 -19.56
C PRO A 50 12.67 9.62 -19.31
N ARG A 51 12.25 10.75 -19.89
CA ARG A 51 12.81 12.09 -19.63
C ARG A 51 11.85 12.97 -18.83
N GLY A 52 10.82 12.36 -18.23
CA GLY A 52 9.92 13.02 -17.31
C GLY A 52 10.68 13.55 -16.09
N MET A 53 10.24 14.70 -15.58
CA MET A 53 10.80 15.29 -14.38
C MET A 53 9.92 14.95 -13.18
N ASP A 54 10.56 14.52 -12.09
CA ASP A 54 9.88 14.26 -10.83
C ASP A 54 9.31 15.56 -10.24
N LYS A 55 8.22 15.43 -9.51
CA LYS A 55 7.57 16.53 -8.81
C LYS A 55 7.84 16.42 -7.33
N MET A 56 8.43 17.49 -6.79
CA MET A 56 8.50 17.71 -5.36
C MET A 56 7.21 18.39 -4.91
N ILE A 57 6.44 17.71 -4.06
CA ILE A 57 5.19 18.20 -3.49
C ILE A 57 5.40 18.33 -1.98
N GLN A 58 5.16 19.53 -1.45
CA GLN A 58 5.16 19.77 -0.02
C GLN A 58 3.71 19.78 0.48
N ALA A 59 3.36 18.79 1.31
CA ALA A 59 2.08 18.75 1.98
C ALA A 59 2.00 19.83 3.07
N GLY A 60 0.77 20.25 3.44
CA GLY A 60 0.56 21.32 4.43
C GLY A 60 1.15 21.05 5.83
N LYS A 61 1.47 19.80 6.16
CA LYS A 61 2.14 19.39 7.40
C LYS A 61 3.68 19.46 7.33
N GLY A 62 4.24 19.95 6.22
CA GLY A 62 5.69 20.04 5.99
C GLY A 62 6.32 18.74 5.47
N GLU A 63 5.54 17.67 5.28
CA GLU A 63 5.99 16.44 4.63
C GLU A 63 6.29 16.72 3.16
N VAL A 64 7.49 16.34 2.71
CA VAL A 64 7.93 16.50 1.33
C VAL A 64 7.89 15.14 0.66
N ILE A 65 7.28 15.07 -0.51
CA ILE A 65 7.18 13.86 -1.33
C ILE A 65 7.79 14.20 -2.69
N ILE A 66 8.67 13.35 -3.19
CA ILE A 66 9.22 13.44 -4.54
C ILE A 66 8.69 12.24 -5.30
N THR A 67 8.04 12.45 -6.43
CA THR A 67 7.49 11.34 -7.21
C THR A 67 7.33 11.68 -8.69
N ASN A 68 7.44 10.66 -9.54
CA ASN A 68 7.11 10.71 -10.95
C ASN A 68 5.67 10.26 -11.25
N ASP A 69 5.08 9.46 -10.36
CA ASP A 69 3.78 8.83 -10.57
C ASP A 69 2.63 9.86 -10.60
N GLY A 70 1.88 9.86 -11.69
CA GLY A 70 0.75 10.77 -11.92
C GLY A 70 -0.36 10.61 -10.89
N ALA A 71 -0.66 9.38 -10.43
CA ALA A 71 -1.70 9.12 -9.45
C ALA A 71 -1.34 9.71 -8.09
N THR A 72 -0.10 9.52 -7.66
CA THR A 72 0.45 10.11 -6.43
C THR A 72 0.49 11.64 -6.52
N ILE A 73 0.96 12.21 -7.63
CA ILE A 73 0.99 13.67 -7.84
C ILE A 73 -0.41 14.26 -7.69
N LEU A 74 -1.40 13.65 -8.36
CA LEU A 74 -2.79 14.09 -8.36
C LEU A 74 -3.47 13.93 -7.00
N SER A 75 -3.18 12.86 -6.27
CA SER A 75 -3.77 12.58 -4.95
C SER A 75 -3.29 13.56 -3.88
N HIS A 76 -2.04 14.02 -3.99
CA HIS A 76 -1.48 15.02 -3.07
C HIS A 76 -1.78 16.47 -3.49
N MET A 77 -2.19 16.71 -4.73
CA MET A 77 -2.60 18.01 -5.21
C MET A 77 -4.02 18.35 -4.75
N GLN A 78 -4.20 19.51 -4.11
CA GLN A 78 -5.53 19.98 -3.70
C GLN A 78 -6.27 20.57 -4.91
N VAL A 79 -7.06 19.73 -5.57
CA VAL A 79 -7.85 20.11 -6.75
C VAL A 79 -9.25 20.55 -6.35
N PHE A 80 -9.60 21.81 -6.61
CA PHE A 80 -10.92 22.36 -6.29
C PHE A 80 -11.98 22.11 -7.36
N HIS A 81 -11.59 22.17 -8.65
CA HIS A 81 -12.54 22.08 -9.76
C HIS A 81 -13.08 20.64 -9.92
N PRO A 82 -14.41 20.41 -10.01
CA PRO A 82 -14.99 19.07 -10.10
C PRO A 82 -14.44 18.22 -11.25
N THR A 83 -14.36 18.77 -12.47
CA THR A 83 -13.80 18.07 -13.64
C THR A 83 -12.35 17.64 -13.43
N ALA A 84 -11.58 18.42 -12.68
CA ALA A 84 -10.19 18.07 -12.40
C ALA A 84 -10.09 16.98 -11.32
N LYS A 85 -11.06 16.89 -10.38
CA LYS A 85 -11.20 15.73 -9.49
C LYS A 85 -11.52 14.44 -10.25
N MET A 86 -12.30 14.52 -11.33
CA MET A 86 -12.56 13.34 -12.18
C MET A 86 -11.26 12.81 -12.81
N LEU A 87 -10.29 13.67 -13.14
CA LEU A 87 -8.98 13.22 -13.62
C LEU A 87 -8.17 12.51 -12.52
N VAL A 88 -8.28 12.95 -11.26
CA VAL A 88 -7.66 12.27 -10.10
C VAL A 88 -8.25 10.86 -9.95
N GLU A 89 -9.57 10.74 -10.00
CA GLU A 89 -10.26 9.45 -9.90
C GLU A 89 -9.90 8.52 -11.07
N LEU A 90 -9.83 9.06 -12.29
CA LEU A 90 -9.42 8.31 -13.48
C LEU A 90 -7.98 7.78 -13.35
N SER A 91 -7.05 8.60 -12.85
CA SER A 91 -5.66 8.18 -12.61
C SER A 91 -5.59 7.07 -11.55
N ARG A 92 -6.39 7.19 -10.49
CA ARG A 92 -6.49 6.19 -9.42
C ARG A 92 -7.10 4.87 -9.90
N SER A 93 -8.12 4.92 -10.76
CA SER A 93 -8.69 3.70 -11.34
C SER A 93 -7.67 2.98 -12.23
N GLN A 94 -6.87 3.73 -12.98
CA GLN A 94 -5.79 3.16 -13.79
C GLN A 94 -4.71 2.49 -12.93
N ASP A 95 -4.35 3.13 -11.81
CA ASP A 95 -3.39 2.60 -10.83
C ASP A 95 -3.87 1.26 -10.23
N ILE A 96 -5.17 1.12 -9.93
CA ILE A 96 -5.72 -0.11 -9.34
C ILE A 96 -5.87 -1.24 -10.37
N GLU A 97 -6.35 -0.92 -11.58
CA GLU A 97 -6.69 -1.95 -12.58
C GLU A 97 -5.46 -2.41 -13.39
N ALA A 98 -4.58 -1.48 -13.76
CA ALA A 98 -3.43 -1.76 -14.62
C ALA A 98 -2.08 -1.58 -13.91
N GLY A 99 -2.02 -0.83 -12.81
CA GLY A 99 -0.78 -0.57 -12.07
C GLY A 99 0.18 0.43 -12.74
N ASP A 100 0.06 0.69 -14.03
CA ASP A 100 0.92 1.61 -14.78
C ASP A 100 0.11 2.52 -15.73
N GLY A 101 0.74 3.59 -16.22
CA GLY A 101 0.17 4.53 -17.18
C GLY A 101 -0.72 5.60 -16.56
N THR A 102 -0.65 5.79 -15.24
CA THR A 102 -1.41 6.79 -14.45
C THR A 102 -1.23 8.22 -14.99
N THR A 103 -0.02 8.57 -15.43
CA THR A 103 0.33 9.84 -16.08
C THR A 103 -0.21 9.91 -17.51
N SER A 104 -0.05 8.83 -18.28
CA SER A 104 -0.45 8.75 -19.69
C SER A 104 -1.95 8.94 -19.86
N VAL A 105 -2.76 8.30 -19.02
CA VAL A 105 -4.22 8.36 -19.11
C VAL A 105 -4.74 9.79 -18.86
N CYS A 106 -4.14 10.54 -17.94
CA CYS A 106 -4.49 11.95 -17.69
C CYS A 106 -4.10 12.86 -18.85
N VAL A 107 -2.92 12.65 -19.43
CA VAL A 107 -2.45 13.44 -20.59
C VAL A 107 -3.30 13.15 -21.83
N LEU A 108 -3.66 11.89 -22.07
CA LEU A 108 -4.57 11.48 -23.14
C LEU A 108 -5.95 12.14 -22.97
N ALA A 109 -6.53 12.07 -21.76
CA ALA A 109 -7.80 12.71 -21.47
C ALA A 109 -7.76 14.23 -21.71
N GLY A 110 -6.70 14.90 -21.27
CA GLY A 110 -6.51 16.34 -21.51
C GLY A 110 -6.40 16.68 -23.00
N SER A 111 -5.66 15.88 -23.77
CA SER A 111 -5.50 16.08 -25.22
C SER A 111 -6.80 15.85 -25.99
N LEU A 112 -7.56 14.80 -25.65
CA LEU A 112 -8.86 14.52 -26.25
C LEU A 112 -9.87 15.64 -25.96
N LEU A 113 -9.89 16.16 -24.74
CA LEU A 113 -10.75 17.30 -24.38
C LEU A 113 -10.37 18.58 -25.14
N ASP A 114 -9.08 18.82 -25.39
CA ASP A 114 -8.62 19.96 -26.20
C ASP A 114 -9.12 19.85 -27.66
N GLN A 115 -9.02 18.66 -28.25
CA GLN A 115 -9.56 18.39 -29.59
C GLN A 115 -11.10 18.52 -29.63
N CYS A 116 -11.80 18.08 -28.59
CA CYS A 116 -13.23 18.32 -28.44
C CYS A 116 -13.55 19.82 -28.44
N GLY A 117 -12.74 20.64 -27.78
CA GLY A 117 -12.89 22.11 -27.79
C GLY A 117 -12.90 22.68 -29.21
N LEU A 118 -12.01 22.20 -30.09
CA LEU A 118 -11.95 22.61 -31.50
C LEU A 118 -13.18 22.17 -32.30
N LEU A 119 -13.68 20.94 -32.06
CA LEU A 119 -14.88 20.42 -32.72
C LEU A 119 -16.15 21.16 -32.27
N LEU A 120 -16.24 21.49 -30.99
CA LEU A 120 -17.32 22.30 -30.44
C LEU A 120 -17.30 23.72 -31.00
N ALA A 121 -16.10 24.31 -31.20
CA ALA A 121 -15.95 25.61 -31.84
C ALA A 121 -16.45 25.63 -33.30
N LYS A 122 -16.35 24.50 -34.00
CA LYS A 122 -16.92 24.29 -35.35
C LYS A 122 -18.44 24.07 -35.36
N GLY A 123 -19.09 24.01 -34.20
CA GLY A 123 -20.54 23.86 -34.07
C GLY A 123 -21.04 22.42 -34.11
N ILE A 124 -20.15 21.42 -33.93
CA ILE A 124 -20.56 20.01 -33.86
C ILE A 124 -21.27 19.75 -32.52
N HIS A 125 -22.39 19.01 -32.56
CA HIS A 125 -23.14 18.67 -31.36
C HIS A 125 -22.33 17.70 -30.45
N PRO A 126 -22.22 17.92 -29.13
CA PRO A 126 -21.40 17.09 -28.24
C PRO A 126 -21.74 15.61 -28.29
N THR A 127 -23.03 15.26 -28.37
CA THR A 127 -23.48 13.86 -28.46
C THR A 127 -22.89 13.14 -29.67
N ALA A 128 -22.73 13.83 -30.80
CA ALA A 128 -22.11 13.24 -31.99
C ALA A 128 -20.61 12.98 -31.77
N ILE A 129 -19.94 13.85 -31.01
CA ILE A 129 -18.53 13.66 -30.62
C ILE A 129 -18.39 12.43 -29.70
N THR A 130 -19.27 12.31 -28.70
CA THR A 130 -19.29 11.17 -27.78
C THR A 130 -19.54 9.84 -28.50
N GLU A 131 -20.52 9.80 -29.42
CA GLU A 131 -20.80 8.59 -30.22
C GLU A 131 -19.61 8.23 -31.12
N ALA A 132 -18.96 9.23 -31.72
CA ALA A 132 -17.77 9.02 -32.54
C ALA A 132 -16.60 8.47 -31.70
N PHE A 133 -16.36 9.00 -30.51
CA PHE A 133 -15.35 8.47 -29.59
C PHE A 133 -15.64 7.04 -29.15
N GLY A 134 -16.89 6.68 -28.89
CA GLY A 134 -17.26 5.29 -28.60
C GLY A 134 -16.85 4.34 -29.71
N LYS A 135 -17.13 4.69 -30.98
CA LYS A 135 -16.71 3.89 -32.16
C LYS A 135 -15.19 3.83 -32.32
N CYS A 136 -14.49 4.93 -32.03
CA CYS A 136 -13.03 4.98 -32.09
C CYS A 136 -12.37 4.09 -31.03
N VAL A 137 -12.92 4.03 -29.81
CA VAL A 137 -12.39 3.18 -28.73
C VAL A 137 -12.47 1.72 -29.12
N THR A 138 -13.64 1.23 -29.57
CA THR A 138 -13.78 -0.16 -30.02
C THR A 138 -12.80 -0.50 -31.13
N LYS A 139 -12.60 0.41 -32.10
CA LYS A 139 -11.64 0.17 -33.18
C LYS A 139 -10.18 0.20 -32.70
N ALA A 140 -9.86 1.05 -31.72
CA ALA A 140 -8.54 1.12 -31.14
C ALA A 140 -8.19 -0.15 -30.36
N GLU A 141 -9.15 -0.71 -29.61
CA GLU A 141 -9.01 -1.99 -28.90
C GLU A 141 -8.68 -3.12 -29.88
N GLU A 142 -9.44 -3.26 -30.98
CA GLU A 142 -9.16 -4.26 -32.02
C GLU A 142 -7.74 -4.12 -32.61
N ILE A 143 -7.28 -2.88 -32.81
CA ILE A 143 -5.94 -2.63 -33.36
C ILE A 143 -4.87 -3.01 -32.33
N LEU A 144 -5.06 -2.64 -31.05
CA LEU A 144 -4.13 -2.97 -29.98
C LEU A 144 -4.01 -4.49 -29.80
N GLU A 145 -5.11 -5.23 -29.85
CA GLU A 145 -5.11 -6.70 -29.82
C GLU A 145 -4.36 -7.30 -31.02
N SER A 146 -4.52 -6.71 -32.21
CA SER A 146 -3.84 -7.20 -33.43
C SER A 146 -2.32 -6.97 -33.43
N VAL A 147 -1.86 -5.95 -32.69
CA VAL A 147 -0.44 -5.59 -32.58
C VAL A 147 0.21 -6.22 -31.34
N ALA A 148 -0.59 -6.67 -30.36
CA ALA A 148 -0.11 -7.30 -29.15
C ALA A 148 0.69 -8.57 -29.46
N VAL A 149 1.86 -8.69 -28.87
CA VAL A 149 2.70 -9.88 -28.97
C VAL A 149 2.44 -10.74 -27.73
N PRO A 150 1.84 -11.94 -27.87
CA PRO A 150 1.56 -12.79 -26.71
C PRO A 150 2.88 -13.29 -26.11
N LEU A 151 3.01 -13.11 -24.80
CA LEU A 151 4.17 -13.57 -24.02
C LEU A 151 3.81 -14.81 -23.22
N ARG A 152 4.79 -15.70 -23.06
CA ARG A 152 4.70 -16.86 -22.17
C ARG A 152 5.29 -16.48 -20.82
N LEU A 153 4.66 -16.91 -19.73
CA LEU A 153 5.15 -16.68 -18.36
C LEU A 153 6.50 -17.36 -18.09
N ASP A 154 6.86 -18.40 -18.86
CA ASP A 154 8.16 -19.07 -18.79
C ASP A 154 9.31 -18.18 -19.31
N ASP A 155 9.01 -17.15 -20.11
CA ASP A 155 10.00 -16.28 -20.71
C ASP A 155 10.41 -15.16 -19.76
N ARG A 156 11.28 -15.53 -18.81
CA ARG A 156 11.81 -14.61 -17.80
C ARG A 156 12.51 -13.39 -18.41
N ASP A 157 13.20 -13.53 -19.53
CA ASP A 157 13.96 -12.43 -20.13
C ASP A 157 13.03 -11.35 -20.70
N SER A 158 11.91 -11.76 -21.31
CA SER A 158 10.91 -10.82 -21.80
C SER A 158 10.17 -10.11 -20.66
N LEU A 159 9.87 -10.82 -19.56
CA LEU A 159 9.28 -10.22 -18.36
C LEU A 159 10.21 -9.17 -17.73
N ILE A 160 11.51 -9.48 -17.63
CA ILE A 160 12.51 -8.53 -17.12
C ILE A 160 12.57 -7.29 -18.01
N LYS A 161 12.57 -7.44 -19.34
CA LYS A 161 12.56 -6.28 -20.25
C LYS A 161 11.33 -5.40 -20.05
N ALA A 162 10.16 -5.98 -19.81
CA ALA A 162 8.94 -5.23 -19.53
C ALA A 162 9.07 -4.45 -18.21
N ALA A 163 9.48 -5.10 -17.12
CA ALA A 163 9.69 -4.47 -15.82
C ALA A 163 10.79 -3.38 -15.86
N THR A 164 11.92 -3.62 -16.55
CA THR A 164 12.98 -2.63 -16.76
C THR A 164 12.45 -1.41 -17.51
N THR A 165 11.56 -1.61 -18.49
CA THR A 165 10.97 -0.50 -19.25
C THR A 165 10.06 0.36 -18.37
N SER A 166 9.22 -0.25 -17.53
CA SER A 166 8.38 0.47 -16.53
C SER A 166 9.23 1.28 -15.55
N LEU A 167 10.35 0.71 -15.07
CA LEU A 167 11.24 1.39 -14.12
C LEU A 167 12.09 2.52 -14.72
N SER A 168 12.25 2.54 -16.05
CA SER A 168 13.22 3.42 -16.74
C SER A 168 12.93 4.92 -16.60
N SER A 169 11.69 5.32 -16.33
CA SER A 169 11.29 6.72 -16.13
C SER A 169 11.39 7.22 -14.70
N LYS A 170 11.77 6.36 -13.75
CA LYS A 170 11.73 6.64 -12.32
C LYS A 170 13.12 6.99 -11.78
N VAL A 171 13.19 7.57 -10.58
CA VAL A 171 14.45 7.89 -9.89
C VAL A 171 15.37 6.67 -9.79
N ILE A 172 14.79 5.47 -9.67
CA ILE A 172 15.51 4.21 -9.55
C ILE A 172 15.94 3.60 -10.90
N ALA A 173 15.79 4.30 -12.02
CA ALA A 173 16.13 3.79 -13.35
C ALA A 173 17.58 3.28 -13.46
N GLN A 174 18.52 3.92 -12.77
CA GLN A 174 19.93 3.50 -12.73
C GLN A 174 20.12 2.11 -12.09
N HIS A 175 19.20 1.70 -11.22
CA HIS A 175 19.21 0.42 -10.52
C HIS A 175 18.12 -0.54 -11.06
N SER A 176 17.56 -0.24 -12.24
CA SER A 176 16.51 -1.09 -12.83
C SER A 176 17.03 -2.50 -13.15
N ASP A 177 18.32 -2.65 -13.45
CA ASP A 177 18.96 -3.94 -13.72
C ASP A 177 18.92 -4.90 -12.50
N THR A 178 18.94 -4.37 -11.28
CA THR A 178 18.85 -5.19 -10.05
C THR A 178 17.41 -5.34 -9.59
N LEU A 179 16.59 -4.29 -9.70
CA LEU A 179 15.22 -4.29 -9.19
C LEU A 179 14.23 -5.01 -10.11
N ALA A 180 14.38 -4.95 -11.43
CA ALA A 180 13.48 -5.62 -12.37
C ALA A 180 13.50 -7.15 -12.22
N PRO A 181 14.67 -7.83 -12.12
CA PRO A 181 14.69 -9.26 -11.85
C PRO A 181 14.03 -9.64 -10.52
N LEU A 182 14.20 -8.81 -9.47
CA LEU A 182 13.59 -9.09 -8.17
C LEU A 182 12.06 -8.98 -8.21
N ALA A 183 11.52 -8.00 -8.93
CA ALA A 183 10.07 -7.85 -9.13
C ALA A 183 9.50 -9.06 -9.88
N VAL A 184 10.14 -9.47 -10.98
CA VAL A 184 9.73 -10.65 -11.76
C VAL A 184 9.80 -11.93 -10.91
N ASP A 185 10.89 -12.14 -10.17
CA ASP A 185 11.05 -13.31 -9.30
C ASP A 185 10.03 -13.30 -8.13
N ALA A 186 9.61 -12.13 -7.66
CA ALA A 186 8.56 -11.99 -6.66
C ALA A 186 7.19 -12.41 -7.23
N VAL A 187 6.80 -11.90 -8.40
CA VAL A 187 5.52 -12.23 -9.03
C VAL A 187 5.47 -13.72 -9.41
N LEU A 188 6.53 -14.25 -10.04
CA LEU A 188 6.60 -15.67 -10.41
C LEU A 188 6.55 -16.61 -9.19
N GLY A 189 7.06 -16.17 -8.04
CA GLY A 189 7.01 -16.97 -6.81
C GLY A 189 5.65 -16.98 -6.11
N VAL A 190 4.78 -16.02 -6.43
CA VAL A 190 3.41 -15.93 -5.89
C VAL A 190 2.36 -16.51 -6.83
N THR A 191 2.58 -16.40 -8.14
CA THR A 191 1.61 -16.77 -9.19
C THR A 191 1.30 -18.26 -9.20
N ASP A 192 0.01 -18.62 -9.22
CA ASP A 192 -0.45 -19.96 -9.59
C ASP A 192 -1.02 -19.96 -11.01
N THR A 193 -0.29 -20.54 -11.95
CA THR A 193 -0.68 -20.59 -13.37
C THR A 193 -1.96 -21.37 -13.63
N GLU A 194 -2.42 -22.22 -12.70
CA GLU A 194 -3.63 -23.03 -12.88
C GLU A 194 -4.90 -22.39 -12.32
N VAL A 195 -4.78 -21.47 -11.35
CA VAL A 195 -5.91 -20.92 -10.58
C VAL A 195 -6.08 -19.43 -10.82
N ASP A 196 -4.98 -18.68 -10.95
CA ASP A 196 -5.02 -17.23 -10.87
C ASP A 196 -5.16 -16.60 -12.26
N THR A 197 -6.30 -15.92 -12.49
CA THR A 197 -6.47 -14.99 -13.62
C THR A 197 -5.97 -13.59 -13.28
N ASN A 198 -5.92 -13.25 -12.00
CA ASN A 198 -5.34 -12.02 -11.47
C ASN A 198 -4.45 -12.37 -10.27
N VAL A 199 -3.23 -11.84 -10.25
CA VAL A 199 -2.26 -12.11 -9.18
C VAL A 199 -2.52 -11.18 -8.01
N ASP A 200 -2.73 -11.76 -6.83
CA ASP A 200 -2.92 -10.98 -5.60
C ASP A 200 -1.59 -10.42 -5.09
N LEU A 201 -1.32 -9.15 -5.38
CA LEU A 201 -0.13 -8.42 -4.93
C LEU A 201 -0.05 -8.29 -3.40
N SER A 202 -1.13 -8.51 -2.64
CA SER A 202 -1.10 -8.48 -1.17
C SER A 202 -0.22 -9.59 -0.57
N LYS A 203 0.07 -10.64 -1.36
CA LYS A 203 1.02 -11.72 -1.02
C LYS A 203 2.48 -11.34 -1.22
N ILE A 204 2.77 -10.16 -1.79
CA ILE A 204 4.12 -9.61 -1.91
C ILE A 204 4.24 -8.44 -0.92
N LYS A 205 4.94 -8.66 0.19
CA LYS A 205 5.13 -7.62 1.20
C LYS A 205 6.43 -6.86 0.97
N VAL A 206 6.31 -5.58 0.63
CA VAL A 206 7.46 -4.69 0.48
C VAL A 206 7.76 -4.01 1.82
N VAL A 207 8.92 -4.32 2.40
CA VAL A 207 9.36 -3.84 3.70
C VAL A 207 10.43 -2.78 3.51
N LYS A 208 10.10 -1.53 3.90
CA LYS A 208 11.00 -0.39 3.80
C LYS A 208 11.95 -0.35 4.99
N ALA A 209 13.26 -0.35 4.73
CA ALA A 209 14.26 -0.18 5.78
C ALA A 209 15.29 0.89 5.40
N LEU A 210 15.38 1.94 6.18
CA LEU A 210 16.30 3.05 5.95
C LEU A 210 17.77 2.62 6.13
N GLY A 211 18.65 3.19 5.29
CA GLY A 211 20.09 2.96 5.24
C GLY A 211 20.50 2.09 4.05
N GLY A 212 21.82 2.08 3.79
CA GLY A 212 22.40 1.40 2.63
C GLY A 212 22.10 2.13 1.31
N THR A 213 22.20 1.38 0.22
CA THR A 213 21.87 1.80 -1.14
C THR A 213 20.66 1.04 -1.65
N THR A 214 20.05 1.48 -2.74
CA THR A 214 18.94 0.77 -3.40
C THR A 214 19.37 -0.59 -3.96
N GLU A 215 20.66 -0.76 -4.27
CA GLU A 215 21.24 -2.03 -4.73
C GLU A 215 21.26 -3.12 -3.65
N ASP A 216 21.27 -2.73 -2.36
CA ASP A 216 21.21 -3.66 -1.23
C ASP A 216 19.80 -4.25 -1.03
N THR A 217 18.86 -3.94 -1.92
CA THR A 217 17.50 -4.49 -1.91
C THR A 217 17.54 -5.98 -2.24
N GLU A 218 16.87 -6.79 -1.43
CA GLU A 218 16.91 -8.25 -1.56
C GLU A 218 15.50 -8.85 -1.50
N LEU A 219 15.34 -9.97 -2.21
CA LEU A 219 14.16 -10.80 -2.14
C LEU A 219 14.34 -11.85 -1.04
N VAL A 220 13.51 -11.79 -0.01
CA VAL A 220 13.53 -12.73 1.11
C VAL A 220 12.37 -13.70 0.97
N ARG A 221 12.69 -14.98 0.72
CA ARG A 221 11.73 -16.09 0.73
C ARG A 221 11.35 -16.43 2.17
N GLY A 222 10.44 -15.64 2.72
CA GLY A 222 9.98 -15.72 4.10
C GLY A 222 9.40 -14.39 4.57
N LEU A 223 9.59 -14.09 5.85
CA LEU A 223 9.09 -12.84 6.46
C LEU A 223 10.22 -11.91 6.85
N VAL A 224 9.99 -10.61 6.66
CA VAL A 224 10.87 -9.56 7.16
C VAL A 224 10.07 -8.59 8.02
N PHE A 225 10.63 -8.26 9.18
CA PHE A 225 10.08 -7.25 10.08
C PHE A 225 11.05 -6.08 10.24
N THR A 226 10.53 -4.86 10.14
CA THR A 226 11.26 -3.63 10.50
C THR A 226 11.41 -3.46 12.00
N LYS A 227 10.55 -4.14 12.78
CA LYS A 227 10.59 -4.07 14.24
C LYS A 227 11.80 -4.84 14.76
N LYS A 228 12.45 -4.27 15.77
CA LYS A 228 13.59 -4.88 16.46
C LYS A 228 13.13 -6.02 17.34
N ALA A 229 13.99 -7.01 17.54
CA ALA A 229 13.76 -7.98 18.59
C ALA A 229 13.91 -7.30 19.96
N SER A 230 13.26 -7.85 20.98
CA SER A 230 13.42 -7.36 22.35
C SER A 230 14.87 -7.53 22.81
N HIS A 231 15.56 -6.43 23.15
CA HIS A 231 16.95 -6.42 23.63
C HIS A 231 17.08 -6.39 25.15
N VAL A 232 16.26 -7.16 25.86
CA VAL A 232 16.46 -7.33 27.30
C VAL A 232 17.70 -8.23 27.53
N ALA A 233 18.42 -8.00 28.62
CA ALA A 233 19.60 -8.79 28.96
C ALA A 233 19.34 -10.30 28.87
N GLY A 234 20.10 -11.00 28.02
CA GLY A 234 19.94 -12.43 27.75
C GLY A 234 19.02 -12.78 26.58
N ALA A 235 18.47 -11.80 25.85
CA ALA A 235 17.69 -12.05 24.65
C ALA A 235 18.55 -12.62 23.51
N LEU A 236 18.02 -13.62 22.80
CA LEU A 236 18.67 -14.17 21.62
C LEU A 236 18.41 -13.26 20.42
N THR A 237 19.45 -13.08 19.61
CA THR A 237 19.37 -12.40 18.30
C THR A 237 19.23 -13.39 17.15
N ARG A 238 19.50 -14.68 17.39
CA ARG A 238 19.48 -15.75 16.38
C ARG A 238 18.95 -17.05 16.97
N VAL A 239 18.03 -17.69 16.24
CA VAL A 239 17.41 -18.97 16.59
C VAL A 239 17.38 -19.86 15.36
N ALA A 240 18.01 -21.03 15.43
CA ALA A 240 17.90 -22.08 14.41
C ALA A 240 16.81 -23.09 14.80
N GLY A 241 16.05 -23.61 13.83
CA GLY A 241 14.92 -24.51 14.04
C GLY A 241 13.82 -23.85 14.87
N ALA A 242 13.37 -22.67 14.45
CA ALA A 242 12.42 -21.86 15.17
C ALA A 242 10.99 -22.42 15.07
N LYS A 243 10.37 -22.62 16.23
CA LYS A 243 8.91 -22.76 16.36
C LYS A 243 8.32 -21.40 16.69
N ILE A 244 7.53 -20.86 15.77
CA ILE A 244 7.04 -19.48 15.82
C ILE A 244 5.57 -19.47 16.26
N GLY A 245 5.28 -18.76 17.34
CA GLY A 245 3.91 -18.55 17.82
C GLY A 245 3.44 -17.12 17.57
N LEU A 246 2.23 -16.97 17.06
CA LEU A 246 1.57 -15.67 16.87
C LEU A 246 0.50 -15.46 17.94
N ILE A 247 0.68 -14.42 18.74
CA ILE A 247 -0.16 -14.11 19.91
C ILE A 247 -0.92 -12.80 19.70
N GLN A 248 -2.22 -12.83 19.97
CA GLN A 248 -3.10 -11.66 19.99
C GLN A 248 -3.42 -11.18 21.41
N PHE A 249 -3.19 -11.99 22.45
CA PHE A 249 -3.35 -11.57 23.85
C PHE A 249 -2.14 -10.78 24.37
N CYS A 250 -2.37 -9.99 25.42
CA CYS A 250 -1.32 -9.22 26.07
C CYS A 250 -0.60 -10.04 27.16
N LEU A 251 0.72 -9.92 27.26
CA LEU A 251 1.56 -10.48 28.32
C LEU A 251 1.82 -9.45 29.43
N SER A 252 0.75 -8.83 29.92
CA SER A 252 0.79 -7.81 30.97
C SER A 252 0.19 -8.32 32.28
N ALA A 253 0.29 -7.48 33.32
CA ALA A 253 -0.50 -7.63 34.53
C ALA A 253 -2.01 -7.76 34.20
N PRO A 254 -2.79 -8.48 35.02
CA PRO A 254 -4.22 -8.63 34.81
C PRO A 254 -4.91 -7.27 34.96
N LYS A 255 -5.29 -6.69 33.83
CA LYS A 255 -6.18 -5.52 33.76
C LYS A 255 -7.59 -6.03 33.44
N THR A 256 -8.60 -5.45 34.07
CA THR A 256 -10.01 -5.67 33.71
C THR A 256 -10.42 -4.69 32.62
N ASP A 257 -11.43 -5.03 31.81
CA ASP A 257 -11.96 -4.09 30.80
C ASP A 257 -12.77 -2.96 31.44
N MET A 258 -13.30 -3.22 32.63
CA MET A 258 -13.96 -2.23 33.48
C MET A 258 -12.94 -1.52 34.37
N GLU A 259 -13.23 -0.26 34.72
CA GLU A 259 -12.49 0.49 35.71
C GLU A 259 -12.40 -0.31 37.02
N ASN A 260 -11.18 -0.53 37.49
CA ASN A 260 -10.91 -1.30 38.69
C ASN A 260 -9.85 -0.58 39.51
N SER A 261 -10.14 -0.37 40.79
CA SER A 261 -9.23 0.20 41.76
C SER A 261 -8.85 -0.86 42.80
N VAL A 262 -7.56 -1.12 42.91
CA VAL A 262 -7.04 -2.01 43.95
C VAL A 262 -6.70 -1.16 45.17
N VAL A 263 -7.58 -1.17 46.18
CA VAL A 263 -7.36 -0.47 47.45
C VAL A 263 -6.48 -1.34 48.34
N VAL A 264 -5.31 -0.80 48.74
CA VAL A 264 -4.38 -1.51 49.60
C VAL A 264 -4.43 -0.91 51.00
N SER A 265 -5.02 -1.66 51.94
CA SER A 265 -5.19 -1.23 53.34
C SER A 265 -4.00 -1.56 54.24
N GLU A 266 -3.22 -2.59 53.91
CA GLU A 266 -2.08 -3.06 54.70
C GLU A 266 -0.78 -3.02 53.90
N TYR A 267 0.31 -2.63 54.54
CA TYR A 267 1.64 -2.59 53.89
C TYR A 267 2.12 -3.99 53.46
N SER A 268 1.80 -5.03 54.23
CA SER A 268 2.09 -6.44 53.91
C SER A 268 1.41 -6.90 52.62
N ALA A 269 0.25 -6.33 52.28
CA ALA A 269 -0.50 -6.67 51.09
C ALA A 269 0.16 -6.17 49.80
N MET A 270 0.95 -5.08 49.86
CA MET A 270 1.72 -4.59 48.70
C MET A 270 2.67 -5.66 48.16
N ASP A 271 3.45 -6.28 49.05
CA ASP A 271 4.39 -7.35 48.70
C ASP A 271 3.68 -8.57 48.09
N ARG A 272 2.49 -8.90 48.60
CA ARG A 272 1.69 -10.01 48.10
C ARG A 272 1.19 -9.74 46.69
N ILE A 273 0.71 -8.53 46.40
CA ILE A 273 0.23 -8.12 45.07
C ILE A 273 1.37 -8.23 44.05
N LEU A 274 2.54 -7.66 44.35
CA LEU A 274 3.72 -7.73 43.47
C LEU A 274 4.16 -9.17 43.20
N ARG A 275 4.10 -10.05 44.21
CA ARG A 275 4.41 -11.47 44.03
C ARG A 275 3.38 -12.20 43.17
N GLU A 276 2.08 -11.92 43.35
CA GLU A 276 1.04 -12.54 42.54
C GLU A 276 1.08 -12.08 41.08
N GLU A 277 1.35 -10.80 40.82
CA GLU A 277 1.54 -10.28 39.47
C GLU A 277 2.72 -10.98 38.76
N ARG A 278 3.85 -11.11 39.44
CA ARG A 278 5.02 -11.86 38.94
C ARG A 278 4.67 -13.32 38.65
N LYS A 279 3.94 -13.99 39.55
CA LYS A 279 3.50 -15.37 39.36
C LYS A 279 2.55 -15.52 38.18
N TYR A 280 1.65 -14.57 37.98
CA TYR A 280 0.70 -14.58 36.87
C TYR A 280 1.43 -14.53 35.52
N ILE A 281 2.34 -13.57 35.35
CA ILE A 281 3.15 -13.44 34.12
C ILE A 281 4.05 -14.66 33.93
N LEU A 282 4.66 -15.18 35.00
CA LEU A 282 5.48 -16.40 34.94
C LEU A 282 4.65 -17.63 34.51
N LYS A 283 3.41 -17.77 34.98
CA LYS A 283 2.51 -18.86 34.56
C LYS A 283 2.23 -18.81 33.06
N MET A 284 1.99 -17.62 32.50
CA MET A 284 1.78 -17.45 31.06
C MET A 284 3.05 -17.80 30.27
N CYS A 285 4.21 -17.28 30.67
CA CYS A 285 5.49 -17.56 30.01
C CYS A 285 5.84 -19.06 30.05
N LYS A 286 5.55 -19.75 31.16
CA LYS A 286 5.75 -21.21 31.28
C LYS A 286 4.82 -22.00 30.37
N LYS A 287 3.58 -21.54 30.14
CA LYS A 287 2.66 -22.19 29.17
C LYS A 287 3.21 -22.07 27.75
N ILE A 288 3.70 -20.88 27.38
CA ILE A 288 4.36 -20.65 26.09
C ILE A 288 5.57 -21.60 25.94
N GLN A 289 6.42 -21.69 26.96
CA GLN A 289 7.57 -22.60 26.92
C GLN A 289 7.16 -24.08 26.80
N LYS A 290 6.10 -24.51 27.48
CA LYS A 290 5.60 -25.91 27.41
C LYS A 290 5.16 -26.31 26.01
N SER A 291 4.67 -25.38 25.20
CA SER A 291 4.33 -25.65 23.80
C SER A 291 5.58 -25.90 22.92
N GLY A 292 6.77 -25.57 23.42
CA GLY A 292 8.02 -25.64 22.66
C GLY A 292 8.26 -24.44 21.73
N CYS A 293 7.53 -23.34 21.91
CA CYS A 293 7.70 -22.11 21.15
C CYS A 293 9.04 -21.42 21.47
N ASN A 294 9.83 -21.12 20.44
CA ASN A 294 11.14 -20.47 20.55
C ASN A 294 11.12 -19.02 20.07
N VAL A 295 10.18 -18.66 19.20
CA VAL A 295 10.02 -17.30 18.66
C VAL A 295 8.58 -16.86 18.84
N LEU A 296 8.38 -15.68 19.40
CA LEU A 296 7.09 -15.14 19.76
C LEU A 296 6.83 -13.84 19.02
N LEU A 297 5.74 -13.82 18.28
CA LEU A 297 5.23 -12.68 17.54
C LEU A 297 4.00 -12.14 18.29
N ILE A 298 4.07 -10.90 18.76
CA ILE A 298 3.01 -10.28 19.57
C ILE A 298 2.36 -9.14 18.81
N GLN A 299 1.04 -9.23 18.64
CA GLN A 299 0.24 -8.17 18.05
C GLN A 299 0.29 -6.90 18.91
N LYS A 300 0.36 -5.75 18.24
CA LYS A 300 0.20 -4.44 18.88
C LYS A 300 -1.20 -4.33 19.49
N SER A 301 -1.25 -4.12 20.80
CA SER A 301 -2.48 -3.80 21.50
C SER A 301 -2.59 -2.29 21.68
N ILE A 302 -3.74 -1.72 21.31
CA ILE A 302 -4.07 -0.30 21.51
C ILE A 302 -4.82 -0.06 22.82
N LEU A 303 -5.44 -1.11 23.38
CA LEU A 303 -6.25 -1.01 24.59
C LEU A 303 -5.39 -1.11 25.86
N ARG A 304 -4.30 -1.89 25.79
CA ARG A 304 -3.46 -2.24 26.93
C ARG A 304 -2.02 -2.48 26.48
N ASP A 305 -1.11 -2.50 27.44
CA ASP A 305 0.29 -2.85 27.19
C ASP A 305 0.40 -4.28 26.67
N ALA A 306 0.89 -4.47 25.45
CA ALA A 306 1.04 -5.80 24.87
C ALA A 306 2.06 -6.67 25.63
N VAL A 307 3.11 -6.04 26.16
CA VAL A 307 4.18 -6.67 26.95
C VAL A 307 4.62 -5.75 28.08
N ASN A 308 4.97 -6.32 29.23
CA ASN A 308 5.64 -5.63 30.33
C ASN A 308 7.14 -5.98 30.35
N ASP A 309 8.01 -5.11 30.88
CA ASP A 309 9.45 -5.38 31.01
C ASP A 309 9.76 -6.68 31.77
N LEU A 310 8.95 -6.97 32.81
CA LEU A 310 9.04 -8.21 33.56
C LEU A 310 8.77 -9.44 32.67
N SER A 311 7.78 -9.35 31.77
CA SER A 311 7.44 -10.43 30.85
C SER A 311 8.57 -10.69 29.87
N LEU A 312 9.17 -9.63 29.33
CA LEU A 312 10.32 -9.72 28.42
C LEU A 312 11.54 -10.32 29.13
N HIS A 313 11.81 -9.94 30.38
CA HIS A 313 12.89 -10.53 31.17
C HIS A 313 12.67 -12.03 31.44
N PHE A 314 11.43 -12.46 31.72
CA PHE A 314 11.13 -13.88 31.86
C PHE A 314 11.28 -14.64 30.54
N LEU A 315 10.77 -14.12 29.43
CA LEU A 315 10.92 -14.75 28.11
C LEU A 315 12.40 -14.85 27.69
N ALA A 316 13.20 -13.81 27.94
CA ALA A 316 14.64 -13.83 27.72
C ALA A 316 15.33 -14.94 28.53
N LYS A 317 14.99 -15.09 29.81
CA LYS A 317 15.51 -16.19 30.66
C LYS A 317 15.10 -17.58 30.16
N LEU A 318 13.93 -17.69 29.55
CA LEU A 318 13.44 -18.92 28.92
C LEU A 318 13.99 -19.15 27.50
N LYS A 319 14.88 -18.28 27.02
CA LYS A 319 15.50 -18.32 25.69
C LYS A 319 14.49 -18.22 24.53
N ILE A 320 13.44 -17.42 24.70
CA ILE A 320 12.43 -17.15 23.67
C ILE A 320 12.73 -15.78 23.05
N LEU A 321 12.87 -15.73 21.73
CA LEU A 321 13.01 -14.48 20.97
C LEU A 321 11.63 -13.85 20.81
N VAL A 322 11.50 -12.54 21.07
CA VAL A 322 10.21 -11.84 21.03
C VAL A 322 10.29 -10.66 20.07
N VAL A 323 9.36 -10.62 19.11
CA VAL A 323 9.09 -9.44 18.27
C VAL A 323 7.73 -8.89 18.70
N LYS A 324 7.71 -7.62 19.09
CA LYS A 324 6.51 -6.92 19.56
C LYS A 324 6.01 -5.91 18.53
N ASP A 325 4.81 -5.41 18.76
CA ASP A 325 4.18 -4.34 17.99
C ASP A 325 3.92 -4.70 16.52
N ILE A 326 3.47 -5.94 16.28
CA ILE A 326 3.03 -6.39 14.95
C ILE A 326 1.66 -5.78 14.63
N GLU A 327 1.52 -5.24 13.43
CA GLU A 327 0.29 -4.60 13.00
C GLU A 327 -0.79 -5.65 12.71
N ARG A 328 -2.07 -5.27 12.89
CA ARG A 328 -3.19 -6.19 12.70
C ARG A 328 -3.29 -6.68 11.27
N ASP A 329 -3.04 -5.79 10.32
CA ASP A 329 -3.15 -6.06 8.90
C ASP A 329 -2.06 -7.05 8.43
N GLU A 330 -0.95 -7.17 9.18
CA GLU A 330 0.12 -8.11 8.88
C GLU A 330 -0.17 -9.54 9.38
N ILE A 331 -1.17 -9.75 10.24
CA ILE A 331 -1.42 -11.05 10.88
C ILE A 331 -1.78 -12.12 9.87
N GLU A 332 -2.63 -11.78 8.90
CA GLU A 332 -3.05 -12.70 7.85
C GLU A 332 -1.86 -13.12 6.98
N PHE A 333 -1.06 -12.14 6.55
CA PHE A 333 0.17 -12.37 5.80
C PHE A 333 1.15 -13.27 6.56
N ILE A 334 1.35 -13.03 7.86
CA ILE A 334 2.24 -13.83 8.70
C ILE A 334 1.69 -15.26 8.86
N SER A 335 0.39 -15.39 9.07
CA SER A 335 -0.29 -16.67 9.25
C SER A 335 -0.17 -17.54 8.01
N GLN A 336 -0.41 -16.97 6.82
CA GLN A 336 -0.26 -17.66 5.54
C GLN A 336 1.21 -18.01 5.25
N THR A 337 2.14 -17.10 5.56
CA THR A 337 3.57 -17.33 5.30
C THR A 337 4.15 -18.42 6.19
N LEU A 338 3.86 -18.40 7.50
CA LEU A 338 4.45 -19.34 8.47
C LEU A 338 3.63 -20.61 8.68
N GLY A 339 2.40 -20.66 8.15
CA GLY A 339 1.43 -21.71 8.47
C GLY A 339 1.00 -21.73 9.94
N CYS A 340 1.17 -20.63 10.67
CA CYS A 340 0.82 -20.54 12.08
C CYS A 340 -0.61 -20.02 12.28
N GLN A 341 -1.31 -20.49 13.31
CA GLN A 341 -2.64 -19.98 13.66
C GLN A 341 -2.53 -18.87 14.71
N PRO A 342 -3.15 -17.69 14.51
CA PRO A 342 -3.18 -16.64 15.51
C PRO A 342 -3.88 -17.11 16.78
N VAL A 343 -3.26 -16.92 17.95
CA VAL A 343 -3.80 -17.38 19.23
C VAL A 343 -4.31 -16.21 20.07
N ALA A 344 -5.63 -16.22 20.33
CA ALA A 344 -6.31 -15.19 21.12
C ALA A 344 -6.19 -15.34 22.64
N HIS A 345 -5.92 -16.54 23.16
CA HIS A 345 -5.81 -16.80 24.60
C HIS A 345 -4.66 -17.75 24.94
N VAL A 346 -4.02 -17.53 26.10
CA VAL A 346 -2.88 -18.32 26.58
C VAL A 346 -3.19 -19.82 26.68
N ASP A 347 -4.42 -20.18 27.06
CA ASP A 347 -4.82 -21.59 27.22
C ASP A 347 -4.95 -22.35 25.90
N SER A 348 -5.22 -21.61 24.82
CA SER A 348 -5.35 -22.14 23.47
C SER A 348 -4.01 -22.24 22.74
N PHE A 349 -2.89 -21.95 23.43
CA PHE A 349 -1.54 -21.95 22.87
C PHE A 349 -0.94 -23.37 22.93
N THR A 350 -1.24 -24.16 21.89
CA THR A 350 -0.76 -25.54 21.71
C THR A 350 0.31 -25.62 20.64
N ALA A 351 1.07 -26.73 20.61
CA ALA A 351 2.15 -26.93 19.64
C ALA A 351 1.63 -26.99 18.18
N ASP A 352 0.38 -27.41 17.98
CA ASP A 352 -0.25 -27.57 16.65
C ASP A 352 -0.48 -26.22 15.94
N LYS A 353 -0.48 -25.12 16.69
CA LYS A 353 -0.72 -23.77 16.16
C LYS A 353 0.57 -23.02 15.82
N LEU A 354 1.72 -23.62 16.13
CA LEU A 354 3.02 -23.01 15.89
C LEU A 354 3.44 -23.21 14.43
N GLY A 355 3.99 -22.15 13.84
CA GLY A 355 4.69 -22.24 12.56
C GLY A 355 6.11 -22.76 12.74
N SER A 356 6.74 -23.15 11.64
CA SER A 356 8.13 -23.64 11.62
C SER A 356 8.97 -22.82 10.65
N ALA A 357 10.18 -22.43 11.08
CA ALA A 357 11.18 -21.82 10.21
C ALA A 357 12.59 -22.33 10.56
N ASP A 358 13.46 -22.46 9.57
CA ASP A 358 14.82 -22.94 9.77
C ASP A 358 15.70 -21.93 10.51
N LEU A 359 15.56 -20.65 10.18
CA LEU A 359 16.38 -19.59 10.76
C LEU A 359 15.59 -18.31 10.99
N VAL A 360 15.61 -17.85 12.23
CA VAL A 360 15.18 -16.50 12.62
C VAL A 360 16.39 -15.75 13.14
N GLU A 361 16.72 -14.64 12.49
CA GLU A 361 17.83 -13.81 12.92
C GLU A 361 17.52 -12.32 12.81
N GLU A 362 18.10 -11.56 13.72
CA GLU A 362 18.12 -10.11 13.65
C GLU A 362 19.41 -9.64 13.00
N THR A 363 19.30 -9.18 11.76
CA THR A 363 20.43 -8.66 11.00
C THR A 363 20.48 -7.13 11.13
N SER A 364 21.66 -6.59 11.39
CA SER A 364 21.88 -5.14 11.30
C SER A 364 22.11 -4.78 9.84
N VAL A 365 21.16 -4.09 9.22
CA VAL A 365 21.27 -3.69 7.81
C VAL A 365 21.89 -2.30 7.66
N GLY A 366 22.01 -1.56 8.76
CA GLY A 366 22.72 -0.29 8.83
C GLY A 366 23.23 0.02 10.24
N PRO A 367 23.70 1.26 10.49
CA PRO A 367 24.27 1.65 11.79
C PRO A 367 23.26 1.59 12.94
N SER A 368 22.00 1.94 12.66
CA SER A 368 20.93 2.05 13.66
C SER A 368 19.70 1.18 13.35
N THR A 369 19.59 0.68 12.12
CA THR A 369 18.46 -0.11 11.62
C THR A 369 18.77 -1.60 11.73
N ARG A 370 17.93 -2.30 12.51
CA ARG A 370 17.94 -3.75 12.63
C ARG A 370 16.62 -4.27 12.06
N VAL A 371 16.70 -5.37 11.35
CA VAL A 371 15.52 -6.06 10.80
C VAL A 371 15.56 -7.50 11.26
N VAL A 372 14.39 -8.07 11.53
CA VAL A 372 14.27 -9.49 11.83
C VAL A 372 13.89 -10.22 10.55
N LYS A 373 14.73 -11.16 10.13
CA LYS A 373 14.50 -12.02 8.97
C LYS A 373 14.12 -13.41 9.44
N ILE A 374 13.08 -13.96 8.83
CA ILE A 374 12.64 -15.35 9.01
C ILE A 374 12.79 -16.04 7.67
N THR A 375 13.69 -17.01 7.59
CA THR A 375 14.05 -17.74 6.36
C THR A 375 13.93 -19.25 6.57
N GLY A 376 13.78 -19.98 5.46
CA GLY A 376 13.63 -21.44 5.48
C GLY A 376 12.30 -21.87 6.08
N VAL A 377 11.20 -21.30 5.59
CA VAL A 377 9.86 -21.77 5.95
C VAL A 377 9.52 -22.97 5.06
N ALA A 378 9.10 -24.08 5.67
CA ALA A 378 8.92 -25.35 4.96
C ALA A 378 7.81 -25.30 3.89
N ASN A 379 6.78 -24.49 4.10
CA ASN A 379 5.72 -24.24 3.13
C ASN A 379 5.31 -22.76 3.20
N PRO A 380 6.08 -21.85 2.57
CA PRO A 380 5.65 -20.46 2.47
C PRO A 380 4.39 -20.47 1.61
N GLY A 381 3.26 -19.95 2.12
CA GLY A 381 1.96 -19.95 1.45
C GLY A 381 1.89 -19.11 0.17
N ARG A 382 2.86 -19.26 -0.73
CA ARG A 382 3.15 -18.43 -1.90
C ARG A 382 3.18 -16.95 -1.55
N THR A 383 3.88 -16.63 -0.47
CA THR A 383 4.10 -15.26 -0.02
C THR A 383 5.59 -14.94 -0.05
N ILE A 384 5.89 -13.69 -0.38
CA ILE A 384 7.26 -13.22 -0.54
C ILE A 384 7.40 -11.87 0.15
N SER A 385 8.56 -11.64 0.79
CA SER A 385 8.90 -10.35 1.37
C SER A 385 10.07 -9.73 0.61
N MET A 386 9.94 -8.48 0.19
CA MET A 386 11.03 -7.70 -0.41
C MET A 386 11.55 -6.71 0.62
N LEU A 387 12.86 -6.75 0.92
CA LEU A 387 13.48 -5.75 1.80
C LEU A 387 14.06 -4.63 0.94
N VAL A 388 13.37 -3.50 0.89
CA VAL A 388 13.82 -2.32 0.13
C VAL A 388 14.70 -1.44 0.99
N ARG A 389 15.85 -1.08 0.43
CA ARG A 389 16.88 -0.26 1.07
C ARG A 389 16.98 1.08 0.37
N GLY A 390 17.46 2.08 1.10
CA GLY A 390 17.52 3.45 0.58
C GLY A 390 18.28 4.38 1.52
N SER A 391 19.09 5.25 0.93
CA SER A 391 19.95 6.18 1.66
C SER A 391 19.15 7.26 2.39
N ASN A 392 18.04 7.71 1.78
CA ASN A 392 17.14 8.72 2.32
C ASN A 392 15.69 8.21 2.29
N ALA A 393 14.84 8.70 3.20
CA ALA A 393 13.43 8.34 3.27
C ALA A 393 12.69 8.66 1.96
N LEU A 394 13.00 9.80 1.33
CA LEU A 394 12.39 10.19 0.05
C LEU A 394 12.68 9.19 -1.06
N VAL A 395 13.94 8.73 -1.17
CA VAL A 395 14.34 7.73 -2.17
C VAL A 395 13.74 6.36 -1.85
N LEU A 396 13.65 6.02 -0.57
CA LEU A 396 13.06 4.75 -0.11
C LEU A 396 11.55 4.67 -0.40
N ASP A 397 10.83 5.76 -0.18
CA ASP A 397 9.40 5.84 -0.49
C ASP A 397 9.16 5.82 -2.00
N GLU A 398 9.99 6.50 -2.79
CA GLU A 398 9.90 6.44 -4.25
C GLU A 398 10.31 5.07 -4.80
N ALA A 399 11.33 4.41 -4.24
CA ALA A 399 11.70 3.05 -4.63
C ALA A 399 10.57 2.05 -4.35
N HIS A 400 9.87 2.20 -3.22
CA HIS A 400 8.70 1.37 -2.90
C HIS A 400 7.57 1.55 -3.91
N ARG A 401 7.22 2.79 -4.26
CA ARG A 401 6.20 3.06 -5.30
C ARG A 401 6.66 2.58 -6.66
N SER A 402 7.91 2.85 -7.00
CA SER A 402 8.48 2.44 -8.27
C SER A 402 8.47 0.93 -8.46
N LEU A 403 8.70 0.17 -7.38
CA LEU A 403 8.55 -1.27 -7.37
C LEU A 403 7.08 -1.70 -7.48
N HIS A 404 6.14 -0.94 -6.93
CA HIS A 404 4.71 -1.24 -7.09
C HIS A 404 4.30 -1.22 -8.56
N ASP A 405 4.64 -0.18 -9.33
CA ASP A 405 4.28 -0.13 -10.76
C ASP A 405 5.13 -1.08 -11.64
N ALA A 406 6.09 -1.80 -11.05
CA ALA A 406 6.87 -2.84 -11.74
C ALA A 406 6.43 -4.27 -11.37
N LEU A 407 5.68 -4.43 -10.27
CA LEU A 407 5.04 -5.68 -9.86
C LEU A 407 3.68 -5.78 -10.54
#